data_AF-A0A525BYZ5-F1
#
_entry.id   AF-A0A525BYZ5-F1
#
_cell.length_a   1.000
_cell.length_b   1.000
_cell.length_c   1.000
_cell.angle_alpha   90.00
_cell.angle_beta   90.00
_cell.angle_gamma   90.00
#
_symmetry.space_group_name_H-M   'P 1'
#
loop_
_entity.id
_entity.type
_entity.pdbx_description
1 polymer ?
#
loop_
_entity_poly.entity_id
_entity_poly.type
_entity_poly.pdbx_seq_one_letter_code
_entity_poly.pdbx_strand_id
1 'polypeptide(L)'
;LSIIMPLSWFPLIADYTSQAKSRTGSWLAPFIAYCVGSSWMYAIGFIGALYAGTSDPAAIMVAAGLGLAALSVVGLSTITTTFMDVYSAAVSTQNVFPKISRRWTAVVMAVLGTILGMFFNMDAYVPFLLILGSVFAPLVAILLSDYFLFKRDARDRVLDPVAWMSLLLGIAFYHGTSLLELESLFIAGHTLTTIIATVIMHGIIRVVQGSGKTAKQQ
;
A
#
# COMPACT_ATOMS: atom_id res chain seq x y z
N LEU A 1 -10.32 5.00 5.26
CA LEU A 1 -8.96 4.87 5.86
C LEU A 1 -8.49 3.41 5.94
N SER A 2 -9.32 2.51 6.47
CA SER A 2 -8.98 1.10 6.78
C SER A 2 -8.53 0.25 5.59
N ILE A 3 -8.83 0.66 4.35
CA ILE A 3 -8.43 -0.04 3.11
C ILE A 3 -7.11 0.53 2.55
N ILE A 4 -6.92 1.84 2.64
CA ILE A 4 -5.76 2.54 2.07
C ILE A 4 -4.48 2.18 2.81
N MET A 5 -4.56 2.07 4.14
CA MET A 5 -3.43 1.71 4.98
C MET A 5 -2.80 0.38 4.55
N PRO A 6 -3.53 -0.76 4.53
CA PRO A 6 -2.98 -2.03 4.03
C PRO A 6 -2.54 -1.98 2.57
N LEU A 7 -3.23 -1.20 1.72
CA LEU A 7 -2.89 -1.09 0.31
C LEU A 7 -1.49 -0.47 0.09
N SER A 8 -1.10 0.50 0.92
CA SER A 8 0.24 1.09 0.83
C SER A 8 1.37 0.12 1.21
N TRP A 9 1.05 -0.96 1.91
CA TRP A 9 2.00 -2.01 2.31
C TRP A 9 2.17 -3.09 1.23
N PHE A 10 1.52 -2.92 0.07
CA PHE A 10 1.55 -3.89 -1.02
C PHE A 10 2.97 -4.22 -1.54
N PRO A 11 3.90 -3.26 -1.72
CA PRO A 11 5.27 -3.59 -2.12
C PRO A 11 6.01 -4.40 -1.05
N LEU A 12 5.86 -4.02 0.22
CA LEU A 12 6.50 -4.69 1.34
C LEU A 12 6.06 -6.17 1.42
N ILE A 13 4.75 -6.44 1.31
CA ILE A 13 4.29 -7.82 1.34
C ILE A 13 4.77 -8.61 0.11
N ALA A 14 4.89 -7.97 -1.06
CA ALA A 14 5.46 -8.61 -2.25
C ALA A 14 6.93 -8.99 -2.03
N ASP A 15 7.74 -8.11 -1.42
CA ASP A 15 9.16 -8.37 -1.13
C ASP A 15 9.36 -9.57 -0.20
N TYR A 16 8.51 -9.72 0.83
CA TYR A 16 8.57 -10.85 1.76
C TYR A 16 8.02 -12.14 1.15
N THR A 17 6.87 -12.07 0.46
CA THR A 17 6.23 -13.25 -0.13
C THR A 17 6.99 -13.78 -1.35
N SER A 18 7.78 -12.95 -2.03
CA SER A 18 8.68 -13.39 -3.11
C SER A 18 9.73 -14.40 -2.64
N GLN A 19 10.09 -14.39 -1.36
CA GLN A 19 11.05 -15.30 -0.74
C GLN A 19 10.39 -16.56 -0.14
N ALA A 20 9.07 -16.71 -0.28
CA ALA A 20 8.35 -17.86 0.25
C ALA A 20 8.74 -19.16 -0.48
N LYS A 21 8.92 -20.24 0.29
CA LYS A 21 9.31 -21.56 -0.24
C LYS A 21 8.18 -22.28 -0.97
N SER A 22 6.93 -21.90 -0.73
CA SER A 22 5.76 -22.55 -1.33
C SER A 22 4.70 -21.53 -1.73
N ARG A 23 3.99 -21.83 -2.83
CA ARG A 23 2.91 -20.98 -3.36
C ARG A 23 1.77 -20.82 -2.37
N THR A 24 1.40 -21.86 -1.63
CA THR A 24 0.33 -21.76 -0.63
C THR A 24 0.79 -20.94 0.58
N GLY A 25 2.05 -21.10 1.00
CA GLY A 25 2.62 -20.31 2.09
C GLY A 25 2.70 -18.82 1.77
N SER A 26 2.91 -18.45 0.50
CA SER A 26 3.05 -17.05 0.09
C SER A 26 1.76 -16.22 0.22
N TRP A 27 0.58 -16.84 0.16
CA TRP A 27 -0.70 -16.11 0.31
C TRP A 27 -1.43 -16.45 1.60
N LEU A 28 -1.41 -17.71 2.05
CA LEU A 28 -2.22 -18.15 3.18
C LEU A 28 -1.65 -17.67 4.52
N ALA A 29 -0.33 -17.72 4.68
CA ALA A 29 0.32 -17.27 5.91
C ALA A 29 0.06 -15.79 6.21
N PRO A 30 0.31 -14.83 5.27
CA PRO A 30 0.01 -13.43 5.55
C PRO A 30 -1.47 -13.15 5.68
N PHE A 31 -2.34 -13.86 4.94
CA PHE A 31 -3.79 -13.73 5.09
C PHE A 31 -4.27 -14.09 6.50
N ILE A 32 -3.87 -15.27 7.01
CA ILE A 32 -4.26 -15.71 8.35
C ILE A 32 -3.63 -14.79 9.42
N ALA A 33 -2.34 -14.47 9.29
CA ALA A 33 -1.64 -13.61 10.25
C ALA A 33 -2.30 -12.22 10.33
N TYR A 34 -2.63 -11.61 9.18
CA TYR A 34 -3.30 -10.31 9.14
C TYR A 34 -4.72 -10.39 9.69
N CYS A 35 -5.50 -11.41 9.33
CA CYS A 35 -6.87 -11.58 9.79
C CYS A 35 -6.93 -11.76 11.31
N VAL A 36 -6.14 -12.68 11.86
CA VAL A 36 -6.09 -12.98 13.29
C VAL A 36 -5.51 -11.79 14.06
N GLY A 37 -4.37 -11.26 13.61
CA GLY A 37 -3.69 -10.14 14.27
C GLY A 37 -4.55 -8.88 14.30
N SER A 38 -5.17 -8.51 13.17
CA SER A 38 -6.05 -7.34 13.10
C SER A 38 -7.28 -7.51 13.97
N SER A 39 -7.95 -8.67 13.91
CA SER A 39 -9.15 -8.94 14.72
C SER A 39 -8.84 -8.85 16.21
N TRP A 40 -7.69 -9.39 16.63
CA TRP A 40 -7.21 -9.31 18.01
C TRP A 40 -6.92 -7.86 18.45
N MET A 41 -6.22 -7.08 17.62
CA MET A 41 -5.92 -5.67 17.91
C MET A 41 -7.19 -4.82 18.00
N TYR A 42 -8.15 -5.02 17.09
CA TYR A 42 -9.43 -4.31 17.13
C TYR A 42 -10.23 -4.68 18.38
N ALA A 43 -10.25 -5.95 18.78
CA ALA A 43 -10.95 -6.39 19.99
C ALA A 43 -10.36 -5.72 21.25
N ILE A 44 -9.04 -5.72 21.41
CA ILE A 44 -8.38 -5.06 22.55
C ILE A 44 -8.63 -3.55 22.53
N GLY A 45 -8.49 -2.91 21.36
CA GLY A 45 -8.75 -1.47 21.22
C GLY A 45 -10.18 -1.10 21.59
N PHE A 46 -11.15 -1.90 21.16
CA PHE A 46 -12.56 -1.69 21.48
C PHE A 46 -12.85 -1.85 22.98
N ILE A 47 -12.37 -2.92 23.59
CA ILE A 47 -12.53 -3.14 25.05
C ILE A 47 -11.85 -2.03 25.85
N GLY A 48 -10.64 -1.64 25.45
CA GLY A 48 -9.89 -0.55 26.09
C GLY A 48 -10.61 0.79 25.99
N ALA A 49 -11.20 1.10 24.83
CA ALA A 49 -11.97 2.32 24.63
C ALA A 49 -13.24 2.36 25.49
N LEU A 50 -13.96 1.23 25.61
CA LEU A 50 -15.11 1.11 26.51
C LEU A 50 -14.72 1.30 27.98
N TYR A 51 -13.58 0.73 28.39
CA TYR A 51 -13.08 0.84 29.76
C TYR A 51 -12.65 2.27 30.11
N ALA A 52 -11.92 2.94 29.22
CA ALA A 52 -11.41 4.28 29.46
C ALA A 52 -12.40 5.41 29.11
N GLY A 53 -13.50 5.09 28.41
CA GLY A 53 -14.50 6.07 27.95
C GLY A 53 -13.98 7.03 26.87
N THR A 54 -12.88 6.69 26.21
CA THR A 54 -12.21 7.53 25.20
C THR A 54 -11.64 6.65 24.08
N SER A 55 -11.53 7.20 22.88
CA SER A 55 -10.87 6.56 21.75
C SER A 55 -9.37 6.87 21.66
N ASP A 56 -8.85 7.74 22.54
CA ASP A 56 -7.43 8.08 22.59
C ASP A 56 -6.60 6.90 23.15
N PRO A 57 -5.72 6.28 22.33
CA PRO A 57 -4.88 5.18 22.78
C PRO A 57 -3.99 5.54 23.97
N ALA A 58 -3.50 6.78 24.05
CA ALA A 58 -2.64 7.21 25.15
C ALA A 58 -3.42 7.20 26.48
N ALA A 59 -4.61 7.81 26.48
CA ALA A 59 -5.50 7.79 27.63
C ALA A 59 -5.95 6.37 28.02
N ILE A 60 -6.23 5.49 27.04
CA ILE A 60 -6.56 4.08 27.29
C ILE A 60 -5.41 3.36 28.02
N MET A 61 -4.16 3.55 27.58
CA MET A 61 -2.99 2.92 28.20
C MET A 61 -2.75 3.41 29.62
N VAL A 62 -2.99 4.70 29.88
CA VAL A 62 -2.90 5.31 31.22
C VAL A 62 -4.00 4.75 32.13
N ALA A 63 -5.25 4.70 31.66
CA ALA A 63 -6.37 4.15 32.41
C ALA A 63 -6.16 2.67 32.78
N ALA A 64 -5.55 1.88 31.90
CA ALA A 64 -5.23 0.47 32.13
C ALA A 64 -4.00 0.24 33.04
N GLY A 65 -3.32 1.30 33.48
CA GLY A 65 -2.10 1.18 34.32
C GLY A 65 -0.91 0.57 33.59
N LEU A 66 -0.93 0.53 32.25
CA LEU A 66 0.08 -0.17 31.44
C LEU A 66 1.35 0.65 31.18
N GLY A 67 1.45 1.89 31.68
CA GLY A 67 2.52 2.87 31.46
C GLY A 67 3.80 2.36 30.78
N LEU A 68 4.77 1.85 31.58
CA LEU A 68 6.07 1.43 31.07
C LEU A 68 6.01 0.20 30.16
N ALA A 69 5.10 -0.75 30.44
CA ALA A 69 4.94 -1.96 29.65
C ALA A 69 4.40 -1.64 28.25
N ALA A 70 3.37 -0.79 28.16
CA ALA A 70 2.82 -0.31 26.91
C ALA A 70 3.85 0.50 26.12
N LEU A 71 4.60 1.40 26.77
CA LEU A 71 5.67 2.15 26.12
C LEU A 71 6.74 1.21 25.53
N SER A 72 7.13 0.18 26.27
CA SER A 72 8.12 -0.81 25.81
C SER A 72 7.61 -1.60 24.61
N VAL A 73 6.36 -2.06 24.66
CA VAL A 73 5.71 -2.78 23.55
C VAL A 73 5.60 -1.88 22.31
N VAL A 74 5.16 -0.63 22.48
CA VAL A 74 5.08 0.34 21.38
C VAL A 74 6.45 0.59 20.79
N GLY A 75 7.48 0.84 21.61
CA GLY A 75 8.85 1.06 21.14
C GLY A 75 9.41 -0.12 20.35
N LEU A 76 9.25 -1.34 20.86
CA LEU A 76 9.70 -2.56 20.16
C LEU A 76 8.92 -2.81 18.86
N SER A 77 7.62 -2.56 18.87
CA SER A 77 6.76 -2.66 17.68
C SER A 77 7.18 -1.65 16.60
N THR A 78 7.47 -0.41 16.99
CA THR A 78 7.95 0.63 16.08
C THR A 78 9.28 0.25 15.46
N ILE A 79 10.26 -0.22 16.25
CA ILE A 79 11.56 -0.66 15.72
C ILE A 79 11.38 -1.77 14.68
N THR A 80 10.55 -2.77 14.98
CA THR A 80 10.31 -3.91 14.09
C THR A 80 9.65 -3.46 12.79
N THR A 81 8.68 -2.55 12.87
CA THR A 81 7.96 -2.02 11.70
C THR A 81 8.86 -1.15 10.83
N THR A 82 9.60 -0.21 11.44
CA THR A 82 10.53 0.66 10.70
C THR A 82 11.64 -0.13 10.01
N PHE A 83 12.10 -1.24 10.61
CA PHE A 83 13.06 -2.12 9.96
C PHE A 83 12.49 -2.70 8.64
N MET A 84 11.23 -3.13 8.65
CA MET A 84 10.56 -3.67 7.46
C MET A 84 10.40 -2.60 6.36
N ASP A 85 10.02 -1.38 6.74
CA ASP A 85 9.88 -0.26 5.79
C ASP A 85 11.20 0.09 5.12
N VAL A 86 12.28 0.22 5.90
CA VAL A 86 13.62 0.50 5.39
C VAL A 86 14.12 -0.63 4.51
N TYR A 87 13.81 -1.88 4.86
CA TYR A 87 14.15 -3.03 4.03
C TYR A 87 13.47 -2.97 2.66
N SER A 88 12.16 -2.74 2.60
CA SER A 88 11.42 -2.64 1.34
C SER A 88 11.86 -1.43 0.50
N ALA A 89 12.12 -0.29 1.13
CA ALA A 89 12.67 0.88 0.45
C ALA A 89 14.05 0.59 -0.15
N ALA A 90 14.90 -0.15 0.57
CA ALA A 90 16.21 -0.55 0.08
C ALA A 90 16.10 -1.50 -1.12
N VAL A 91 15.27 -2.54 -1.04
CA VAL A 91 15.02 -3.48 -2.15
C VAL A 91 14.48 -2.75 -3.38
N SER A 92 13.47 -1.90 -3.20
CA SER A 92 12.88 -1.09 -4.27
C SER A 92 13.93 -0.18 -4.95
N THR A 93 14.78 0.47 -4.16
CA THR A 93 15.85 1.32 -4.70
C THR A 93 16.88 0.51 -5.48
N GLN A 94 17.23 -0.70 -5.02
CA GLN A 94 18.18 -1.57 -5.73
C GLN A 94 17.60 -2.11 -7.05
N ASN A 95 16.29 -2.36 -7.10
CA ASN A 95 15.62 -2.76 -8.34
C ASN A 95 15.67 -1.65 -9.40
N VAL A 96 15.61 -0.37 -9.00
CA VAL A 96 15.71 0.78 -9.92
C VAL A 96 17.17 1.15 -10.22
N PHE A 97 18.03 1.14 -9.20
CA PHE A 97 19.42 1.56 -9.25
C PHE A 97 20.35 0.45 -8.71
N PRO A 98 20.66 -0.58 -9.51
CA PRO A 98 21.38 -1.78 -9.04
C PRO A 98 22.81 -1.50 -8.58
N LYS A 99 23.38 -0.35 -8.94
CA LYS A 99 24.74 0.07 -8.56
C LYS A 99 24.82 0.64 -7.14
N ILE A 100 23.68 0.93 -6.48
CA ILE A 100 23.66 1.51 -5.13
C ILE A 100 23.70 0.39 -4.09
N SER A 101 24.59 0.51 -3.11
CA SER A 101 24.71 -0.49 -2.05
C SER A 101 23.49 -0.48 -1.11
N ARG A 102 22.97 -1.66 -0.78
CA ARG A 102 21.83 -1.83 0.14
C ARG A 102 22.05 -1.16 1.49
N ARG A 103 23.27 -1.26 2.04
CA ARG A 103 23.63 -0.71 3.35
C ARG A 103 23.49 0.81 3.37
N TRP A 104 24.06 1.51 2.39
CA TRP A 104 23.94 2.96 2.32
C TRP A 104 22.51 3.42 2.04
N THR A 105 21.77 2.72 1.18
CA THR A 105 20.34 3.03 0.97
C THR A 105 19.54 2.91 2.26
N ALA A 106 19.74 1.83 3.03
CA ALA A 106 19.03 1.63 4.29
C ALA A 106 19.31 2.76 5.30
N VAL A 107 20.58 3.17 5.44
CA VAL A 107 20.97 4.28 6.33
C VAL A 107 20.34 5.59 5.87
N VAL A 108 20.41 5.90 4.57
CA VAL A 108 19.83 7.13 4.01
C VAL A 108 18.32 7.16 4.22
N MET A 109 17.62 6.07 3.93
CA MET A 109 16.16 5.99 4.12
C MET A 109 15.75 6.11 5.60
N ALA A 110 16.52 5.52 6.51
CA ALA A 110 16.26 5.65 7.95
C ALA A 110 16.43 7.10 8.44
N VAL A 111 17.50 7.78 8.01
CA VAL A 111 17.74 9.19 8.35
C VAL A 111 16.67 10.09 7.76
N LEU A 112 16.34 9.92 6.47
CA LEU A 112 15.29 10.70 5.81
C LEU A 112 13.91 10.48 6.46
N GLY A 113 13.55 9.23 6.75
CA GLY A 113 12.30 8.90 7.43
C GLY A 113 12.23 9.50 8.83
N THR A 114 13.35 9.51 9.56
CA THR A 114 13.45 10.12 10.90
C THR A 114 13.29 11.65 10.84
N ILE A 115 13.95 12.32 9.89
CA ILE A 115 13.80 13.76 9.68
C ILE A 115 12.36 14.09 9.27
N LEU A 116 11.79 13.37 8.30
CA LEU A 116 10.42 13.56 7.89
C LEU A 116 9.46 13.38 9.06
N GLY A 117 9.62 12.32 9.87
CA GLY A 117 8.79 12.07 11.04
C GLY A 117 8.87 13.16 12.11
N MET A 118 10.03 13.80 12.30
CA MET A 118 10.17 14.93 13.23
C MET A 118 9.40 16.18 12.80
N PHE A 119 9.25 16.41 11.50
CA PHE A 119 8.61 17.60 10.96
C PHE A 119 7.21 17.33 10.38
N PHE A 120 6.73 16.08 10.43
CA PHE A 120 5.46 15.71 9.84
C PHE A 120 4.29 16.24 10.68
N ASN A 121 3.38 16.97 10.04
CA ASN A 121 2.16 17.44 10.69
C ASN A 121 1.13 16.30 10.75
N MET A 122 0.70 15.93 11.95
CA MET A 122 -0.30 14.88 12.17
C MET A 122 -1.67 15.22 11.56
N ASP A 123 -2.03 16.50 11.45
CA ASP A 123 -3.26 16.92 10.78
C ASP A 123 -3.25 16.57 9.28
N ALA A 124 -2.06 16.50 8.67
CA ALA A 124 -1.87 16.15 7.27
C ALA A 124 -1.81 14.64 7.03
N TYR A 125 -1.91 13.80 8.06
CA TYR A 125 -1.78 12.35 7.93
C TYR A 125 -2.88 11.73 7.06
N VAL A 126 -4.14 12.09 7.29
CA VAL A 126 -5.26 11.56 6.50
C VAL A 126 -5.19 12.04 5.04
N PRO A 127 -4.99 13.34 4.73
CA PRO A 127 -4.75 13.80 3.36
C PRO A 127 -3.58 13.09 2.67
N PHE A 128 -2.46 12.89 3.38
CA PHE A 128 -1.31 12.16 2.86
C PHE A 128 -1.65 10.71 2.48
N LEU A 129 -2.42 10.01 3.33
CA LEU A 129 -2.88 8.67 3.02
C LEU A 129 -3.82 8.63 1.81
N LEU A 130 -4.69 9.63 1.63
CA LEU A 130 -5.54 9.71 0.45
C LEU A 130 -4.72 9.88 -0.84
N ILE A 131 -3.65 10.67 -0.81
CA ILE A 131 -2.69 10.80 -1.93
C ILE A 131 -1.99 9.47 -2.20
N LEU A 132 -1.52 8.77 -1.16
CA LEU A 132 -0.98 7.42 -1.32
C LEU A 132 -2.00 6.47 -1.96
N GLY A 133 -3.24 6.53 -1.50
CA GLY A 133 -4.35 5.75 -2.04
C GLY A 133 -4.59 6.01 -3.53
N SER A 134 -4.48 7.27 -3.98
CA SER A 134 -4.68 7.64 -5.38
C SER A 134 -3.65 7.04 -6.32
N VAL A 135 -2.42 6.78 -5.83
CA VAL A 135 -1.33 6.17 -6.60
C VAL A 135 -1.37 4.65 -6.50
N PHE A 136 -1.51 4.10 -5.28
CA PHE A 136 -1.42 2.66 -5.06
C PHE A 136 -2.64 1.89 -5.59
N ALA A 137 -3.84 2.47 -5.55
CA ALA A 137 -5.04 1.84 -6.09
C ALA A 137 -4.92 1.52 -7.60
N PRO A 138 -4.65 2.48 -8.50
CA PRO A 138 -4.47 2.18 -9.91
C PRO A 138 -3.23 1.33 -10.19
N LEU A 139 -2.15 1.47 -9.41
CA LEU A 139 -0.95 0.65 -9.57
C LEU A 139 -1.25 -0.84 -9.33
N VAL A 140 -1.95 -1.17 -8.24
CA VAL A 140 -2.35 -2.56 -7.95
C VAL A 140 -3.33 -3.08 -9.00
N ALA A 141 -4.26 -2.24 -9.47
CA ALA A 141 -5.21 -2.60 -10.52
C ALA A 141 -4.50 -3.02 -11.82
N ILE A 142 -3.50 -2.25 -12.25
CA ILE A 142 -2.70 -2.53 -13.46
C ILE A 142 -1.89 -3.81 -13.26
N LEU A 143 -1.20 -3.95 -12.13
CA LEU A 143 -0.39 -5.13 -11.83
C LEU A 143 -1.22 -6.41 -11.87
N LEU A 144 -2.39 -6.43 -11.22
CA LEU A 144 -3.28 -7.58 -11.20
C LEU A 144 -3.85 -7.88 -12.60
N SER A 145 -4.19 -6.84 -13.36
CA SER A 145 -4.71 -6.99 -14.72
C SER A 145 -3.67 -7.58 -15.66
N ASP A 146 -2.46 -7.04 -15.68
CA ASP A 146 -1.40 -7.52 -16.56
C ASP A 146 -0.99 -8.97 -16.20
N TYR A 147 -0.95 -9.32 -14.91
CA TYR A 147 -0.58 -10.66 -14.46
C TYR A 147 -1.67 -11.71 -14.67
N PHE A 148 -2.92 -11.44 -14.26
CA PHE A 148 -4.00 -12.44 -14.28
C PHE A 148 -4.83 -12.43 -15.57
N LEU A 149 -5.15 -11.25 -16.12
CA LEU A 149 -6.04 -11.12 -17.28
C LEU A 149 -5.24 -11.22 -18.59
N PHE A 150 -4.17 -10.43 -18.71
CA PHE A 150 -3.36 -10.37 -19.93
C PHE A 150 -2.18 -11.36 -19.94
N LYS A 151 -1.87 -12.00 -18.80
CA LYS A 151 -0.77 -12.95 -18.63
C LYS A 151 0.56 -12.45 -19.22
N ARG A 152 0.82 -11.16 -19.06
CA ARG A 152 1.94 -10.47 -19.67
C ARG A 152 3.08 -10.38 -18.66
N ASP A 153 4.24 -10.89 -19.06
CA ASP A 153 5.47 -10.65 -18.32
C ASP A 153 6.20 -9.44 -18.92
N ALA A 154 6.42 -8.42 -18.10
CA ALA A 154 7.12 -7.19 -18.46
C ALA A 154 8.31 -6.90 -17.53
N ARG A 155 8.81 -7.91 -16.80
CA ARG A 155 9.92 -7.77 -15.84
C ARG A 155 11.19 -7.17 -16.46
N ASP A 156 11.45 -7.47 -17.73
CA ASP A 156 12.65 -6.99 -18.45
C ASP A 156 12.49 -5.56 -18.99
N ARG A 157 11.31 -4.95 -18.87
CA ARG A 157 11.03 -3.60 -19.37
C ARG A 157 10.95 -2.62 -18.22
N VAL A 158 11.87 -1.66 -18.23
CA VAL A 158 11.88 -0.55 -17.26
C VAL A 158 10.66 0.37 -17.44
N LEU A 159 10.13 0.49 -18.67
CA LEU A 159 9.01 1.38 -18.98
C LEU A 159 8.00 0.67 -19.90
N ASP A 160 6.75 0.55 -19.42
CA ASP A 160 5.59 0.19 -20.25
C ASP A 160 4.68 1.43 -20.39
N PRO A 161 4.67 2.10 -21.57
CA PRO A 161 3.89 3.33 -21.77
C PRO A 161 2.39 3.16 -21.52
N VAL A 162 1.84 1.96 -21.73
CA VAL A 162 0.42 1.68 -21.46
C VAL A 162 0.15 1.69 -19.97
N ALA A 163 1.00 1.02 -19.19
CA ALA A 163 0.87 0.98 -17.75
C ALA A 163 0.98 2.39 -17.16
N TRP A 164 1.94 3.19 -17.62
CA TRP A 164 2.09 4.60 -17.20
C TRP A 164 0.88 5.46 -17.56
N MET A 165 0.35 5.33 -18.78
CA MET A 165 -0.85 6.07 -19.19
C MET A 165 -2.08 5.66 -18.37
N SER A 166 -2.28 4.36 -18.14
CA SER A 166 -3.36 3.86 -17.29
C SER A 166 -3.21 4.30 -15.83
N LEU A 167 -1.98 4.40 -15.32
CA LEU A 167 -1.71 4.88 -13.97
C LEU A 167 -2.12 6.35 -13.83
N LEU A 168 -1.70 7.21 -14.76
CA LEU A 168 -2.08 8.63 -14.76
C LEU A 168 -3.59 8.82 -14.90
N LEU A 169 -4.26 8.04 -15.76
CA LEU A 169 -5.71 8.06 -15.91
C LEU A 169 -6.42 7.59 -14.63
N GLY A 170 -5.90 6.57 -13.96
CA GLY A 170 -6.44 6.10 -12.67
C GLY A 170 -6.29 7.12 -11.55
N ILE A 171 -5.14 7.81 -11.47
CA ILE A 171 -4.91 8.92 -10.53
C ILE A 171 -5.88 10.07 -10.84
N ALA A 172 -6.01 10.45 -12.11
CA ALA A 172 -6.93 11.51 -12.53
C ALA A 172 -8.39 11.15 -12.19
N PHE A 173 -8.78 9.88 -12.38
CA PHE A 173 -10.10 9.38 -11.99
C PHE A 173 -10.31 9.50 -10.47
N TYR A 174 -9.35 9.06 -9.65
CA TYR A 174 -9.44 9.15 -8.18
C TYR A 174 -9.67 10.60 -7.71
N HIS A 175 -8.90 11.55 -8.25
CA HIS A 175 -9.06 12.96 -7.89
C HIS A 175 -10.35 13.55 -8.48
N GLY A 176 -10.75 13.15 -9.69
CA GLY A 176 -12.00 13.58 -10.30
C GLY A 176 -13.24 13.15 -9.51
N THR A 177 -13.28 11.92 -9.01
CA THR A 177 -14.39 11.44 -8.17
C THR A 177 -14.43 12.13 -6.82
N SER A 178 -13.27 12.51 -6.28
CA SER A 178 -13.18 13.32 -5.05
C SER A 178 -13.65 14.77 -5.27
N LEU A 179 -13.38 15.37 -6.43
CA LEU A 179 -13.78 16.75 -6.75
C LEU A 179 -15.28 16.90 -7.05
N LEU A 180 -15.90 15.86 -7.62
CA LEU A 180 -17.32 15.90 -8.01
C LEU A 180 -18.28 15.45 -6.90
N GLU A 181 -17.78 15.22 -5.68
CA GLU A 181 -18.54 14.70 -4.53
C GLU A 181 -19.40 13.46 -4.88
N LEU A 182 -18.99 12.68 -5.88
CA LEU A 182 -19.67 11.44 -6.30
C LEU A 182 -19.49 10.31 -5.27
N GLU A 183 -19.02 10.64 -4.06
CA GLU A 183 -18.75 9.73 -2.96
C GLU A 183 -20.01 8.95 -2.55
N SER A 184 -21.17 9.60 -2.63
CA SER A 184 -22.48 9.00 -2.33
C SER A 184 -22.99 8.05 -3.42
N LEU A 185 -22.41 8.10 -4.63
CA LEU A 185 -22.85 7.30 -5.77
C LEU A 185 -22.24 5.88 -5.76
N PHE A 186 -21.12 5.68 -5.08
CA PHE A 186 -20.37 4.43 -5.10
C PHE A 186 -20.33 3.76 -3.72
N ILE A 187 -21.13 2.69 -3.58
CA ILE A 187 -21.31 1.88 -2.36
C ILE A 187 -19.99 1.36 -1.76
N ALA A 188 -18.95 1.17 -2.58
CA ALA A 188 -17.69 0.54 -2.17
C ALA A 188 -16.55 1.52 -1.78
N GLY A 189 -16.81 2.83 -1.77
CA GLY A 189 -15.82 3.86 -1.46
C GLY A 189 -14.77 4.09 -2.57
N HIS A 190 -14.04 5.21 -2.45
CA HIS A 190 -13.12 5.73 -3.48
C HIS A 190 -12.08 4.74 -3.99
N THR A 191 -11.47 3.96 -3.09
CA THR A 191 -10.36 3.08 -3.42
C THR A 191 -10.80 1.92 -4.31
N LEU A 192 -11.91 1.24 -4.00
CA LEU A 192 -12.37 0.10 -4.79
C LEU A 192 -12.90 0.55 -6.15
N THR A 193 -13.65 1.64 -6.20
CA THR A 193 -14.14 2.22 -7.46
C THR A 193 -13.00 2.58 -8.39
N THR A 194 -11.93 3.18 -7.86
CA THR A 194 -10.73 3.53 -8.63
C THR A 194 -10.03 2.28 -9.16
N ILE A 195 -9.92 1.20 -8.36
CA ILE A 195 -9.35 -0.06 -8.82
C ILE A 195 -10.15 -0.61 -10.01
N ILE A 196 -11.47 -0.74 -9.86
CA ILE A 196 -12.34 -1.30 -10.90
C ILE A 196 -12.27 -0.45 -12.18
N ALA A 197 -12.39 0.88 -12.05
CA ALA A 197 -12.30 1.79 -13.18
C ALA A 197 -10.93 1.67 -13.88
N THR A 198 -9.84 1.57 -13.13
CA THR A 198 -8.50 1.42 -13.69
C THR A 198 -8.33 0.09 -14.41
N VAL A 199 -8.86 -1.02 -13.88
CA VAL A 199 -8.85 -2.33 -14.57
C VAL A 199 -9.56 -2.21 -15.92
N ILE A 200 -10.75 -1.59 -15.97
CA ILE A 200 -11.53 -1.43 -17.20
C ILE A 200 -10.77 -0.55 -18.20
N MET A 201 -10.32 0.63 -17.78
CA MET A 201 -9.58 1.57 -18.64
C MET A 201 -8.30 0.92 -19.18
N HIS A 202 -7.50 0.28 -18.31
CA HIS A 202 -6.28 -0.41 -18.70
C HIS A 202 -6.56 -1.53 -19.70
N GLY A 203 -7.63 -2.30 -19.47
CA GLY A 203 -8.03 -3.36 -20.38
C GLY A 203 -8.40 -2.87 -21.77
N ILE A 204 -9.17 -1.77 -21.87
CA ILE A 204 -9.52 -1.14 -23.13
C ILE A 204 -8.26 -0.68 -23.89
N ILE A 205 -7.36 0.04 -23.20
CA ILE A 205 -6.12 0.54 -23.81
C ILE A 205 -5.25 -0.61 -24.33
N ARG A 206 -5.13 -1.70 -23.55
CA ARG A 206 -4.36 -2.89 -23.94
C ARG A 206 -4.95 -3.59 -25.16
N VAL A 207 -6.27 -3.76 -25.23
CA VAL A 207 -6.94 -4.38 -26.39
C VAL A 207 -6.74 -3.53 -27.65
N VAL A 208 -6.94 -2.21 -27.56
CA VAL A 208 -6.76 -1.29 -28.70
C VAL A 208 -5.33 -1.32 -29.24
N GLN A 209 -4.31 -1.35 -28.37
CA GLN A 209 -2.92 -1.47 -28.81
C GLN A 209 -2.56 -2.86 -29.37
N GLY A 210 -3.16 -3.92 -28.85
CA GLY A 210 -3.00 -5.28 -29.36
C GLY A 210 -3.52 -5.42 -30.79
N SER A 211 -4.73 -4.91 -31.05
CA SER A 211 -5.36 -4.90 -32.38
C SER A 211 -4.59 -4.07 -33.41
N GLY A 212 -3.96 -2.96 -33.00
CA GLY A 212 -3.17 -2.10 -33.90
C GLY A 212 -1.85 -2.71 -34.38
N LYS A 213 -1.31 -3.73 -33.69
CA LYS A 213 -0.10 -4.44 -34.13
C LYS A 213 -0.39 -5.52 -35.18
N THR A 214 -1.56 -6.17 -35.10
CA THR A 214 -2.00 -7.16 -36.08
C THR A 214 -2.32 -6.51 -37.44
N ALA A 215 -2.88 -5.30 -37.43
CA ALA A 215 -3.22 -4.55 -38.65
C ALA A 215 -2.00 -3.96 -39.41
N LYS A 216 -0.82 -3.90 -38.79
CA LYS A 216 0.43 -3.45 -39.46
C LYS A 216 1.25 -4.59 -40.05
N GLN A 217 0.80 -5.84 -39.90
CA GLN A 217 1.44 -7.04 -40.45
C GLN A 217 0.67 -7.68 -41.62
N GLN A 218 -0.40 -7.03 -42.08
CA GLN A 218 -1.10 -7.32 -43.33
C GLN A 218 -0.88 -6.17 -44.31
#